data_AF-A0A7L7L5P4-F1
#
_entry.id   AF-A0A7L7L5P4-F1
#
_cell.length_a   1.000
_cell.length_b   1.000
_cell.length_c   1.000
_cell.angle_alpha   90.00
_cell.angle_beta   90.00
_cell.angle_gamma   90.00
#
_symmetry.space_group_name_H-M   'P 1'
#
loop_
_entity.id
_entity.type
_entity.pdbx_description
1 polymer ?
#
loop_
_entity_poly.entity_id
_entity_poly.type
_entity_poly.pdbx_seq_one_letter_code
_entity_poly.pdbx_strand_id
1 'polypeptide(L)'
;MDKTYNGDDLPAEESELIMYTGLTKAENYQHFFKTKDLTETVYEKAYDIINNKGSDIEALKSKKRELKQVVAKHELFLIKNNTTLDWRVSDEIYGQYEIWVKDLIHRCKALIKVVNVTLPSIKKRLILKPNAQLSLSIEQPETNYDEILLEIRGAENQFWKGLPMEGVIKHFEIMTKKKSKNGEVFLTNEQLLSFLKKGFLNDANQPMQKINCTTTEKGFIIKRFYELFDLAVSQYAYPMNKKNRFINLFTDCFDNWDAKTIPTFFKPGRTKEKW
;
A
#
# COMPACT_ATOMS: atom_id res chain seq x y z
N MET A 1 25.26 -17.47 28.53
CA MET A 1 26.64 -17.59 28.01
C MET A 1 26.56 -17.33 26.53
N ASP A 2 26.63 -16.05 26.16
CA ASP A 2 26.68 -15.64 24.76
C ASP A 2 28.09 -15.89 24.24
N LYS A 3 28.24 -16.90 23.39
CA LYS A 3 29.47 -17.08 22.62
C LYS A 3 29.43 -16.12 21.45
N THR A 4 30.05 -14.96 21.62
CA THR A 4 30.44 -14.10 20.50
C THR A 4 31.58 -14.79 19.77
N TYR A 5 31.34 -15.24 18.55
CA TYR A 5 32.39 -15.76 17.67
C TYR A 5 33.32 -14.61 17.27
N ASN A 6 34.61 -14.75 17.58
CA ASN A 6 35.62 -13.81 17.11
C ASN A 6 35.91 -14.13 15.63
N GLY A 7 36.02 -13.09 14.80
CA GLY A 7 36.26 -13.25 13.35
C GLY A 7 37.58 -13.96 12.99
N ASP A 8 38.46 -14.13 13.96
CA ASP A 8 39.76 -14.81 13.82
C ASP A 8 39.64 -16.35 13.84
N ASP A 9 38.49 -16.90 14.26
CA ASP A 9 38.25 -18.35 14.31
C ASP A 9 37.63 -18.91 13.01
N LEU A 10 37.38 -18.05 12.01
CA LEU A 10 36.80 -18.45 10.73
C LEU A 10 37.90 -18.72 9.71
N PRO A 11 37.75 -19.74 8.84
CA PRO A 11 38.61 -19.93 7.68
C PRO A 11 38.73 -18.64 6.86
N ALA A 12 39.91 -18.35 6.32
CA ALA A 12 40.22 -17.08 5.64
C ALA A 12 39.19 -16.70 4.55
N GLU A 13 38.66 -17.71 3.84
CA GLU A 13 37.64 -17.57 2.81
C GLU A 13 36.27 -17.13 3.35
N GLU A 14 35.93 -17.50 4.59
CA GLU A 14 34.68 -17.08 5.26
C GLU A 14 34.79 -15.67 5.87
N SER A 15 35.99 -15.30 6.34
CA SER A 15 36.29 -13.96 6.86
C SER A 15 36.25 -12.89 5.75
N GLU A 16 36.81 -13.22 4.57
CA GLU A 16 36.77 -12.35 3.39
C GLU A 16 35.33 -12.14 2.89
N LEU A 17 34.48 -13.17 2.99
CA LEU A 17 33.08 -13.12 2.56
C LEU A 17 32.17 -12.27 3.47
N ILE A 18 32.41 -12.31 4.78
CA ILE A 18 31.72 -11.46 5.77
C ILE A 18 32.05 -9.99 5.50
N MET A 19 33.30 -9.70 5.11
CA MET A 19 33.72 -8.36 4.72
C MET A 19 33.03 -7.83 3.45
N TYR A 20 32.75 -8.70 2.46
CA TYR A 20 32.15 -8.27 1.19
C TYR A 20 30.62 -8.18 1.19
N THR A 21 29.92 -8.96 2.03
CA THR A 21 28.45 -9.07 1.98
C THR A 21 27.72 -8.32 3.10
N GLY A 22 28.40 -8.01 4.20
CA GLY A 22 27.84 -7.23 5.31
C GLY A 22 26.62 -7.84 6.01
N LEU A 23 26.29 -9.11 5.74
CA LEU A 23 25.18 -9.83 6.36
C LEU A 23 25.69 -11.15 6.93
N THR A 24 25.69 -11.26 8.25
CA THR A 24 26.11 -12.48 8.94
C THR A 24 25.01 -13.55 8.81
N LYS A 25 25.38 -14.84 8.74
CA LYS A 25 24.43 -15.98 8.78
C LYS A 25 23.40 -15.85 9.93
N ALA A 26 23.80 -15.20 11.03
CA ALA A 26 22.97 -14.90 12.19
C ALA A 26 21.82 -13.93 11.90
N GLU A 27 21.98 -12.95 11.00
CA GLU A 27 20.93 -11.98 10.66
C GLU A 27 19.83 -12.61 9.81
N ASN A 28 20.19 -13.47 8.86
CA ASN A 28 19.22 -14.27 8.11
C ASN A 28 18.45 -15.22 9.03
N TYR A 29 19.15 -15.85 9.98
CA TYR A 29 18.54 -16.72 10.98
C TYR A 29 17.58 -15.93 11.89
N GLN A 30 17.98 -14.77 12.41
CA GLN A 30 17.11 -13.92 13.22
C GLN A 30 15.90 -13.40 12.44
N HIS A 31 16.07 -13.02 11.16
CA HIS A 31 14.97 -12.60 10.30
C HIS A 31 13.98 -13.75 10.08
N PHE A 32 14.48 -14.97 9.94
CA PHE A 32 13.66 -16.18 9.90
C PHE A 32 12.81 -16.35 11.16
N PHE A 33 13.39 -16.36 12.36
CA PHE A 33 12.62 -16.55 13.60
C PHE A 33 11.58 -15.44 13.82
N LYS A 34 11.94 -14.18 13.54
CA LYS A 34 10.98 -13.06 13.65
C LYS A 34 9.81 -13.21 12.69
N THR A 35 10.07 -13.65 11.45
CA THR A 35 9.02 -13.85 10.46
C THR A 35 8.15 -15.05 10.80
N LYS A 36 8.75 -16.10 11.35
CA LYS A 36 8.04 -17.28 11.87
C LYS A 36 7.10 -16.92 13.01
N ASP A 37 7.61 -16.30 14.06
CA ASP A 37 6.84 -15.90 15.25
C ASP A 37 5.66 -14.98 14.91
N LEU A 38 5.91 -13.98 14.06
CA LEU A 38 4.85 -13.09 13.57
C LEU A 38 3.77 -13.86 12.80
N THR A 39 4.17 -14.83 11.98
CA THR A 39 3.22 -15.59 11.17
C THR A 39 2.38 -16.55 12.01
N GLU A 40 3.00 -17.26 12.94
CA GLU A 40 2.31 -18.16 13.88
C GLU A 40 1.31 -17.38 14.73
N THR A 41 1.71 -16.20 15.24
CA THR A 41 0.81 -15.29 15.97
C THR A 41 -0.41 -14.86 15.15
N VAL A 42 -0.23 -14.51 13.87
CA VAL A 42 -1.34 -14.12 12.99
C VAL A 42 -2.26 -15.31 12.73
N TYR A 43 -1.71 -16.50 12.56
CA TYR A 43 -2.45 -17.74 12.35
C TYR A 43 -3.30 -18.11 13.56
N GLU A 44 -2.72 -18.13 14.77
CA GLU A 44 -3.42 -18.45 16.02
C GLU A 44 -4.59 -17.50 16.27
N LYS A 45 -4.34 -16.18 16.15
CA LYS A 45 -5.41 -15.18 16.30
C LYS A 45 -6.54 -15.37 15.30
N ALA A 46 -6.22 -15.68 14.05
CA ALA A 46 -7.24 -15.94 13.04
C ALA A 46 -8.06 -17.19 13.36
N TYR A 47 -7.40 -18.25 13.85
CA TYR A 47 -8.05 -19.50 14.26
C TYR A 47 -8.97 -19.29 15.47
N ASP A 48 -8.53 -18.56 16.48
CA ASP A 48 -9.33 -18.23 17.66
C ASP A 48 -10.58 -17.43 17.31
N ILE A 49 -10.45 -16.45 16.41
CA ILE A 49 -11.59 -15.65 15.95
C ILE A 49 -12.61 -16.55 15.23
N ILE A 50 -12.17 -17.54 14.44
CA ILE A 50 -13.07 -18.46 13.73
C ILE A 50 -13.82 -19.38 14.70
N ASN A 51 -13.15 -19.85 15.76
CA ASN A 51 -13.73 -20.80 16.71
C ASN A 51 -14.64 -20.14 17.75
N ASN A 52 -14.38 -18.87 18.10
CA ASN A 52 -15.23 -18.13 19.01
C ASN A 52 -16.51 -17.66 18.29
N LYS A 53 -17.66 -18.24 18.66
CA LYS A 53 -18.99 -18.09 18.02
C LYS A 53 -19.55 -16.65 17.95
N GLY A 54 -18.84 -15.65 18.46
CA GLY A 54 -19.22 -14.23 18.47
C GLY A 54 -18.31 -13.34 17.62
N SER A 55 -17.61 -13.90 16.61
CA SER A 55 -16.63 -13.18 15.82
C SER A 55 -17.17 -11.91 15.19
N ASP A 56 -16.49 -10.79 15.45
CA ASP A 56 -16.63 -9.55 14.70
C ASP A 56 -16.23 -9.80 13.22
N ILE A 57 -17.14 -9.47 12.31
CA ILE A 57 -16.93 -9.60 10.86
C ILE A 57 -15.70 -8.79 10.43
N GLU A 58 -15.48 -7.62 11.03
CA GLU A 58 -14.35 -6.77 10.69
C GLU A 58 -13.03 -7.38 11.18
N ALA A 59 -13.02 -7.99 12.37
CA ALA A 59 -11.87 -8.76 12.84
C ALA A 59 -11.51 -9.92 11.89
N LEU A 60 -12.51 -10.67 11.39
CA LEU A 60 -12.29 -11.74 10.39
C LEU A 60 -11.76 -11.20 9.06
N LYS A 61 -12.31 -10.08 8.57
CA LYS A 61 -11.81 -9.43 7.34
C LYS A 61 -10.38 -8.94 7.51
N SER A 62 -10.05 -8.31 8.63
CA SER A 62 -8.69 -7.85 8.95
C SER A 62 -7.71 -9.02 8.93
N LYS A 63 -8.02 -10.12 9.63
CA LYS A 63 -7.13 -11.30 9.65
C LYS A 63 -7.00 -11.97 8.29
N LYS A 64 -8.06 -12.01 7.48
CA LYS A 64 -7.95 -12.47 6.08
C LYS A 64 -6.95 -11.63 5.28
N ARG A 65 -6.92 -10.30 5.46
CA ARG A 65 -5.96 -9.41 4.78
C ARG A 65 -4.53 -9.69 5.26
N GLU A 66 -4.33 -9.80 6.58
CA GLU A 66 -3.01 -10.12 7.17
C GLU A 66 -2.47 -11.46 6.65
N LEU A 67 -3.30 -12.51 6.64
CA LEU A 67 -2.92 -13.83 6.12
C LEU A 67 -2.51 -13.79 4.63
N LYS A 68 -3.20 -13.00 3.81
CA LYS A 68 -2.82 -12.81 2.40
C LYS A 68 -1.46 -12.13 2.25
N GLN A 69 -1.18 -11.11 3.06
CA GLN A 69 0.10 -10.41 3.03
C GLN A 69 1.26 -11.33 3.46
N VAL A 70 1.03 -12.16 4.48
CA VAL A 70 1.99 -13.18 4.93
C VAL A 70 2.31 -14.15 3.79
N VAL A 71 1.30 -14.71 3.13
CA VAL A 71 1.49 -15.63 2.00
C VAL A 71 2.29 -14.96 0.87
N ALA A 72 1.94 -13.74 0.48
CA ALA A 72 2.65 -13.01 -0.57
C ALA A 72 4.13 -12.74 -0.23
N LYS A 73 4.42 -12.35 1.02
CA LYS A 73 5.81 -12.13 1.48
C LYS A 73 6.64 -13.42 1.43
N HIS A 74 6.07 -14.53 1.88
CA HIS A 74 6.74 -15.83 1.86
C HIS A 74 6.95 -16.34 0.43
N GLU A 75 5.98 -16.17 -0.47
CA GLU A 75 6.13 -16.53 -1.89
C GLU A 75 7.23 -15.69 -2.56
N LEU A 76 7.30 -14.39 -2.29
CA LEU A 76 8.39 -13.53 -2.78
C LEU A 76 9.75 -13.93 -2.21
N PHE A 77 9.81 -14.31 -0.93
CA PHE A 77 11.04 -14.81 -0.31
C PHE A 77 11.53 -16.07 -1.02
N LEU A 78 10.64 -17.05 -1.24
CA LEU A 78 10.99 -18.29 -1.94
C LEU A 78 11.49 -18.01 -3.36
N ILE A 79 10.82 -17.13 -4.10
CA ILE A 79 11.25 -16.74 -5.45
C ILE A 79 12.65 -16.12 -5.41
N LYS A 80 12.86 -15.12 -4.55
CA LYS A 80 14.13 -14.39 -4.46
C LYS A 80 15.29 -15.34 -4.10
N ASN A 81 15.10 -16.19 -3.10
CA ASN A 81 16.17 -17.04 -2.61
C ASN A 81 16.40 -18.30 -3.47
N ASN A 82 15.37 -18.84 -4.11
CA ASN A 82 15.56 -19.90 -5.11
C ASN A 82 16.27 -19.39 -6.37
N THR A 83 16.14 -18.09 -6.70
CA THR A 83 16.89 -17.49 -7.83
C THR A 83 18.33 -17.13 -7.50
N THR A 84 18.67 -16.93 -6.22
CA THR A 84 20.00 -16.46 -5.81
C THR A 84 20.85 -17.52 -5.11
N LEU A 85 20.39 -18.78 -5.04
CA LEU A 85 21.03 -19.96 -4.42
C LEU A 85 22.52 -19.73 -4.07
N ASP A 86 22.75 -19.08 -2.93
CA ASP A 86 24.08 -18.94 -2.34
C ASP A 86 24.25 -20.17 -1.46
N TRP A 87 25.08 -21.10 -1.94
CA TRP A 87 25.40 -22.45 -1.47
C TRP A 87 25.92 -22.55 -0.02
N ARG A 88 25.81 -21.47 0.77
CA ARG A 88 26.52 -21.26 2.04
C ARG A 88 25.65 -21.38 3.29
N VAL A 89 24.34 -21.56 3.14
CA VAL A 89 23.46 -22.13 4.18
C VAL A 89 23.36 -23.62 3.85
N SER A 90 23.53 -24.53 4.83
CA SER A 90 23.48 -25.96 4.49
C SER A 90 22.17 -26.27 3.77
N ASP A 91 22.25 -26.98 2.65
CA ASP A 91 21.09 -27.35 1.83
C ASP A 91 19.99 -28.01 2.67
N GLU A 92 20.39 -28.69 3.75
CA GLU A 92 19.50 -29.28 4.74
C GLU A 92 18.69 -28.23 5.53
N ILE A 93 19.32 -27.18 6.07
CA ILE A 93 18.61 -26.13 6.83
C ILE A 93 17.66 -25.35 5.91
N TYR A 94 18.12 -25.02 4.69
CA TYR A 94 17.28 -24.33 3.73
C TYR A 94 16.12 -25.23 3.24
N GLY A 95 16.39 -26.53 3.01
CA GLY A 95 15.35 -27.50 2.68
C GLY A 95 14.29 -27.65 3.77
N GLN A 96 14.70 -27.75 5.03
CA GLN A 96 13.76 -27.77 6.17
C GLN A 96 12.93 -26.47 6.25
N TYR A 97 13.56 -25.32 6.01
CA TYR A 97 12.87 -24.04 5.98
C TYR A 97 11.86 -23.94 4.83
N GLU A 98 12.26 -24.31 3.61
CA GLU A 98 11.38 -24.30 2.44
C GLU A 98 10.16 -25.19 2.67
N ILE A 99 10.35 -26.39 3.23
CA ILE A 99 9.25 -27.29 3.61
C ILE A 99 8.31 -26.61 4.61
N TRP A 100 8.87 -25.99 5.66
CA TRP A 100 8.07 -25.29 6.67
C TRP A 100 7.28 -24.10 6.08
N VAL A 101 7.89 -23.28 5.22
CA VAL A 101 7.20 -22.16 4.55
C VAL A 101 6.07 -22.68 3.65
N LYS A 102 6.31 -23.74 2.87
CA LYS A 102 5.30 -24.34 2.00
C LYS A 102 4.11 -24.88 2.80
N ASP A 103 4.38 -25.59 3.89
CA ASP A 103 3.34 -26.09 4.82
C ASP A 103 2.54 -24.93 5.44
N LEU A 104 3.21 -23.86 5.86
CA LEU A 104 2.55 -22.69 6.42
C LEU A 104 1.67 -21.96 5.40
N ILE A 105 2.17 -21.75 4.18
CA ILE A 105 1.37 -21.19 3.07
C ILE A 105 0.12 -22.06 2.84
N HIS A 106 0.27 -23.38 2.86
CA HIS A 106 -0.84 -24.31 2.72
C HIS A 106 -1.89 -24.11 3.82
N ARG A 107 -1.47 -24.09 5.10
CA ARG A 107 -2.36 -23.84 6.25
C ARG A 107 -3.06 -22.49 6.18
N CYS A 108 -2.34 -21.41 5.85
CA CYS A 108 -2.92 -20.08 5.70
C CYS A 108 -3.96 -20.05 4.56
N LYS A 109 -3.68 -20.68 3.42
CA LYS A 109 -4.62 -20.79 2.29
C LYS A 109 -5.89 -21.56 2.69
N ALA A 110 -5.75 -22.65 3.44
CA ALA A 110 -6.89 -23.39 3.99
C ALA A 110 -7.72 -22.53 4.94
N LEU A 111 -7.08 -21.77 5.82
CA LEU A 111 -7.77 -20.88 6.77
C LEU A 111 -8.53 -19.75 6.04
N ILE A 112 -7.92 -19.14 5.02
CA ILE A 112 -8.59 -18.14 4.16
C ILE A 112 -9.84 -18.75 3.51
N LYS A 113 -9.79 -20.01 3.05
CA LYS A 113 -10.95 -20.71 2.50
C LYS A 113 -12.06 -20.87 3.54
N VAL A 114 -11.71 -21.25 4.77
CA VAL A 114 -12.68 -21.33 5.89
C VAL A 114 -13.30 -19.96 6.16
N VAL A 115 -12.49 -18.89 6.27
CA VAL A 115 -13.00 -17.52 6.48
C VAL A 115 -13.98 -17.10 5.39
N ASN A 116 -13.70 -17.44 4.13
CA ASN A 116 -14.60 -17.14 3.01
C ASN A 116 -15.94 -17.86 3.09
N VAL A 117 -15.98 -19.07 3.66
CA VAL A 117 -17.22 -19.83 3.88
C VAL A 117 -17.98 -19.31 5.10
N THR A 118 -17.26 -18.93 6.15
CA THR A 118 -17.84 -18.46 7.41
C THR A 118 -18.45 -17.05 7.28
N LEU A 119 -17.79 -16.14 6.55
CA LEU A 119 -18.23 -14.75 6.38
C LEU A 119 -19.68 -14.59 5.88
N PRO A 120 -20.12 -15.26 4.79
CA PRO A 120 -21.51 -15.20 4.33
C PRO A 120 -22.51 -15.73 5.36
N SER A 121 -22.14 -16.79 6.08
CA SER A 121 -23.00 -17.41 7.10
C SER A 121 -23.21 -16.49 8.31
N ILE A 122 -22.17 -15.77 8.74
CA ILE A 122 -22.27 -14.76 9.81
C ILE A 122 -23.12 -13.58 9.34
N LYS A 123 -22.87 -13.05 8.13
CA LYS A 123 -23.70 -11.97 7.55
C LYS A 123 -25.18 -12.33 7.52
N LYS A 124 -25.51 -13.54 7.07
CA LYS A 124 -26.91 -14.03 7.03
C LYS A 124 -27.55 -14.10 8.42
N ARG A 125 -26.81 -14.53 9.45
CA ARG A 125 -27.29 -14.59 10.83
C ARG A 125 -27.55 -13.21 11.44
N LEU A 126 -26.73 -12.21 11.09
CA LEU A 126 -26.94 -10.83 11.52
C LEU A 126 -28.19 -10.22 10.89
N ILE A 127 -28.44 -10.49 9.60
CA ILE A 127 -29.65 -10.03 8.89
C ILE A 127 -30.94 -10.65 9.49
N LEU A 128 -30.86 -11.88 9.99
CA LEU A 128 -32.00 -12.62 10.54
C LEU A 128 -32.35 -12.30 12.01
N LYS A 129 -31.69 -11.32 12.65
CA LYS A 129 -32.08 -10.80 13.98
C LYS A 129 -32.50 -9.33 13.89
N PRO A 130 -33.67 -8.99 13.28
CA PRO A 130 -33.98 -7.61 12.94
C PRO A 130 -34.58 -6.78 14.09
N ASN A 131 -34.78 -7.35 15.29
CA ASN A 131 -35.63 -6.71 16.33
C ASN A 131 -34.90 -6.07 17.52
N ALA A 132 -33.59 -5.82 17.43
CA ALA A 132 -32.97 -4.82 18.29
C ALA A 132 -32.92 -3.52 17.49
N GLN A 133 -33.84 -2.59 17.79
CA GLN A 133 -34.00 -1.30 17.12
C GLN A 133 -32.67 -0.54 17.04
N LEU A 134 -32.06 -0.52 15.86
CA LEU A 134 -31.14 0.51 15.42
C LEU A 134 -31.71 1.09 14.14
N SER A 135 -31.96 2.40 14.12
CA SER A 135 -32.41 3.15 12.96
C SER A 135 -31.39 3.02 11.82
N LEU A 136 -31.72 2.21 10.79
CA LEU A 136 -30.89 2.07 9.59
C LEU A 136 -31.15 3.23 8.63
N SER A 137 -30.20 4.15 8.56
CA SER A 137 -29.83 4.82 7.32
C SER A 137 -29.47 3.75 6.29
N ILE A 138 -29.94 3.93 5.05
CA ILE A 138 -29.56 3.07 3.92
C ILE A 138 -28.05 3.28 3.67
N GLU A 139 -27.22 2.44 4.29
CA GLU A 139 -25.79 2.40 4.00
C GLU A 139 -25.61 1.89 2.57
N GLN A 140 -25.18 2.78 1.68
CA GLN A 140 -24.56 2.39 0.42
C GLN A 140 -23.46 1.37 0.73
N PRO A 141 -23.29 0.31 -0.08
CA PRO A 141 -22.25 -0.67 0.15
C PRO A 141 -20.91 0.06 0.27
N GLU A 142 -20.28 0.01 1.45
CA GLU A 142 -18.98 0.63 1.68
C GLU A 142 -17.98 0.03 0.70
N THR A 143 -17.74 0.78 -0.38
CA THR A 143 -16.73 0.42 -1.37
C THR A 143 -15.40 0.43 -0.66
N ASN A 144 -14.77 -0.73 -0.55
CA ASN A 144 -13.52 -0.93 0.18
C ASN A 144 -12.40 -0.11 -0.47
N TYR A 145 -12.09 1.06 0.10
CA TYR A 145 -11.11 2.02 -0.42
C TYR A 145 -9.77 1.35 -0.76
N ASP A 146 -9.27 0.48 0.10
CA ASP A 146 -7.98 -0.20 -0.08
C ASP A 146 -7.95 -1.09 -1.32
N GLU A 147 -9.07 -1.74 -1.62
CA GLU A 147 -9.19 -2.65 -2.76
C GLU A 147 -9.20 -1.88 -4.08
N ILE A 148 -9.96 -0.78 -4.13
CA ILE A 148 -9.98 0.10 -5.29
C ILE A 148 -8.62 0.79 -5.48
N LEU A 149 -7.99 1.23 -4.39
CA LEU A 149 -6.68 1.85 -4.47
C LEU A 149 -5.62 0.87 -4.97
N LEU A 150 -5.69 -0.40 -4.57
CA LEU A 150 -4.80 -1.45 -5.05
C LEU A 150 -5.00 -1.74 -6.55
N GLU A 151 -6.26 -1.72 -7.01
CA GLU A 151 -6.58 -1.84 -8.44
C GLU A 151 -5.99 -0.68 -9.25
N ILE A 152 -6.21 0.56 -8.81
CA ILE A 152 -5.67 1.77 -9.46
C ILE A 152 -4.13 1.74 -9.47
N ARG A 153 -3.51 1.26 -8.40
CA ARG A 153 -2.05 1.14 -8.27
C ARG A 153 -1.44 0.23 -9.34
N GLY A 154 -2.14 -0.84 -9.70
CA GLY A 154 -1.71 -1.79 -10.75
C GLY A 154 -2.04 -1.36 -12.17
N ALA A 155 -2.83 -0.30 -12.36
CA ALA A 155 -3.27 0.15 -13.68
C ALA A 155 -2.20 0.97 -14.43
N GLU A 156 -2.27 0.95 -15.77
CA GLU A 156 -1.44 1.80 -16.63
C GLU A 156 -1.95 3.26 -16.59
N ASN A 157 -1.05 4.20 -16.31
CA ASN A 157 -1.34 5.62 -16.32
C ASN A 157 -1.62 6.13 -17.76
N GLN A 158 -2.86 6.51 -18.03
CA GLN A 158 -3.32 7.02 -19.33
C GLN A 158 -3.00 8.51 -19.54
N PHE A 159 -2.69 9.27 -18.49
CA PHE A 159 -2.23 10.65 -18.62
C PHE A 159 -0.81 10.72 -19.22
N TRP A 160 0.10 9.91 -18.68
CA TRP A 160 1.46 9.70 -19.18
C TRP A 160 1.98 8.31 -18.82
N LYS A 161 2.16 7.45 -19.84
CA LYS A 161 2.60 6.05 -19.68
C LYS A 161 3.96 5.90 -18.98
N GLY A 162 4.83 6.90 -19.09
CA GLY A 162 6.14 6.88 -18.44
C GLY A 162 6.08 7.05 -16.92
N LEU A 163 4.98 7.55 -16.35
CA LEU A 163 4.85 7.80 -14.91
C LEU A 163 3.93 6.73 -14.28
N PRO A 164 4.45 5.81 -13.45
CA PRO A 164 3.64 4.74 -12.85
C PRO A 164 2.60 5.29 -11.86
N MET A 165 1.45 4.62 -11.76
CA MET A 165 0.36 5.03 -10.86
C MET A 165 0.78 5.05 -9.39
N GLU A 166 1.67 4.16 -8.94
CA GLU A 166 2.24 4.20 -7.59
C GLU A 166 2.85 5.57 -7.25
N GLY A 167 3.62 6.16 -8.18
CA GLY A 167 4.25 7.46 -8.00
C GLY A 167 3.21 8.58 -7.88
N VAL A 168 2.17 8.53 -8.70
CA VAL A 168 1.04 9.47 -8.65
C VAL A 168 0.28 9.37 -7.34
N ILE A 169 -0.07 8.15 -6.91
CA ILE A 169 -0.81 7.89 -5.67
C ILE A 169 -0.01 8.44 -4.48
N LYS A 170 1.25 8.02 -4.33
CA LYS A 170 2.12 8.45 -3.23
C LYS A 170 2.25 9.98 -3.17
N HIS A 171 2.28 10.64 -4.32
CA HIS A 171 2.41 12.09 -4.41
C HIS A 171 1.16 12.84 -3.93
N PHE A 172 -0.04 12.35 -4.26
CA PHE A 172 -1.29 13.01 -3.89
C PHE A 172 -1.93 12.50 -2.59
N GLU A 173 -1.49 11.37 -2.06
CA GLU A 173 -1.99 10.81 -0.79
C GLU A 173 -1.83 11.81 0.38
N ILE A 174 -0.86 12.72 0.32
CA ILE A 174 -0.71 13.79 1.33
C ILE A 174 -1.96 14.68 1.45
N MET A 175 -2.76 14.79 0.39
CA MET A 175 -3.99 15.61 0.38
C MET A 175 -5.12 14.98 1.21
N THR A 176 -5.08 13.67 1.48
CA THR A 176 -6.04 13.00 2.38
C THR A 176 -5.56 12.93 3.82
N LYS A 177 -4.26 13.18 4.06
CA LYS A 177 -3.66 13.16 5.40
C LYS A 177 -3.58 14.54 6.04
N LYS A 178 -3.29 15.58 5.24
CA LYS A 178 -3.10 16.94 5.74
C LYS A 178 -4.44 17.65 5.87
N LYS A 179 -4.67 18.25 7.04
CA LYS A 179 -5.82 19.13 7.29
C LYS A 179 -5.57 20.52 6.69
N SER A 180 -6.59 21.05 6.06
CA SER A 180 -6.67 22.46 5.68
C SER A 180 -6.86 23.34 6.91
N LYS A 181 -6.73 24.66 6.72
CA LYS A 181 -7.04 25.67 7.75
C LYS A 181 -8.51 25.65 8.19
N ASN A 182 -9.40 24.99 7.44
CA ASN A 182 -10.79 24.78 7.83
C ASN A 182 -10.98 23.61 8.80
N GLY A 183 -9.92 22.89 9.18
CA GLY A 183 -9.96 21.77 10.14
C GLY A 183 -10.23 20.40 9.53
N GLU A 184 -10.64 20.35 8.26
CA GLU A 184 -10.89 19.15 7.47
C GLU A 184 -9.79 18.89 6.44
N VAL A 185 -9.64 17.66 5.97
CA VAL A 185 -8.64 17.26 4.95
C VAL A 185 -8.90 17.94 3.60
N PHE A 186 -7.86 18.09 2.76
CA PHE A 186 -8.00 18.73 1.45
C PHE A 186 -8.86 17.92 0.48
N LEU A 187 -8.74 16.59 0.55
CA LEU A 187 -9.58 15.62 -0.15
C LEU A 187 -9.93 14.49 0.80
N THR A 188 -11.16 13.97 0.71
CA THR A 188 -11.46 12.66 1.30
C THR A 188 -10.82 11.54 0.46
N ASN A 189 -10.83 10.34 1.02
CA ASN A 189 -10.36 9.15 0.32
C ASN A 189 -11.15 8.88 -0.96
N GLU A 190 -12.47 9.05 -0.92
CA GLU A 190 -13.36 8.86 -2.08
C GLU A 190 -13.07 9.91 -3.16
N GLN A 191 -12.86 11.17 -2.76
CA GLN A 191 -12.51 12.24 -3.68
C GLN A 191 -11.15 12.00 -4.32
N LEU A 192 -10.16 11.49 -3.56
CA LEU A 192 -8.86 11.10 -4.12
C LEU A 192 -9.02 9.97 -5.15
N LEU A 193 -9.79 8.92 -4.86
CA LEU A 193 -10.04 7.84 -5.82
C LEU A 193 -10.71 8.35 -7.09
N SER A 194 -11.73 9.21 -6.95
CA SER A 194 -12.43 9.79 -8.10
C SER A 194 -11.50 10.66 -8.94
N PHE A 195 -10.66 11.48 -8.30
CA PHE A 195 -9.61 12.25 -8.97
C PHE A 195 -8.62 11.36 -9.73
N LEU A 196 -8.11 10.29 -9.11
CA LEU A 196 -7.15 9.39 -9.73
C LEU A 196 -7.74 8.70 -10.97
N LYS A 197 -8.97 8.20 -10.87
CA LYS A 197 -9.69 7.58 -11.98
C LYS A 197 -9.93 8.58 -13.12
N LYS A 198 -10.39 9.79 -12.80
CA LYS A 198 -10.67 10.83 -13.79
C LYS A 198 -9.40 11.31 -14.49
N GLY A 199 -8.42 11.72 -13.71
CA GLY A 199 -7.24 12.44 -14.20
C GLY A 199 -6.16 11.54 -14.81
N PHE A 200 -6.01 10.31 -14.32
CA PHE A 200 -4.92 9.42 -14.73
C PHE A 200 -5.37 8.15 -15.44
N LEU A 201 -6.63 7.74 -15.30
CA LEU A 201 -7.18 6.57 -16.00
C LEU A 201 -8.20 6.95 -17.10
N ASN A 202 -8.41 8.25 -17.35
CA ASN A 202 -9.37 8.78 -18.34
C ASN A 202 -10.82 8.30 -18.12
N ASP A 203 -11.24 8.02 -16.87
CA ASP A 203 -12.64 7.69 -16.59
C ASP A 203 -13.52 8.95 -16.61
N ALA A 204 -14.13 9.21 -17.76
CA ALA A 204 -14.97 10.38 -18.00
C ALA A 204 -16.24 10.41 -17.11
N ASN A 205 -16.66 9.28 -16.55
CA ASN A 205 -17.85 9.19 -15.70
C ASN A 205 -17.61 9.73 -14.28
N GLN A 206 -16.35 9.94 -13.90
CA GLN A 206 -16.03 10.50 -12.61
C GLN A 206 -16.42 11.99 -12.56
N PRO A 207 -17.14 12.43 -11.52
CA PRO A 207 -17.46 13.84 -11.37
C PRO A 207 -16.19 14.66 -11.09
N MET A 208 -16.25 15.95 -11.39
CA MET A 208 -15.22 16.89 -10.91
C MET A 208 -15.30 16.97 -9.38
N GLN A 209 -14.14 17.13 -8.76
CA GLN A 209 -14.02 17.17 -7.31
C GLN A 209 -13.89 18.61 -6.82
N LYS A 210 -14.25 18.84 -5.56
CA LYS A 210 -14.04 20.12 -4.90
C LYS A 210 -12.96 19.97 -3.83
N ILE A 211 -11.86 20.70 -3.98
CA ILE A 211 -10.78 20.71 -2.98
C ILE A 211 -11.18 21.59 -1.81
N ASN A 212 -11.13 21.05 -0.59
CA ASN A 212 -11.33 21.82 0.62
C ASN A 212 -10.07 22.64 0.96
N CYS A 213 -10.06 23.92 0.61
CA CYS A 213 -8.95 24.82 0.93
C CYS A 213 -9.40 26.28 1.08
N THR A 214 -8.65 27.05 1.87
CA THR A 214 -8.78 28.51 1.92
C THR A 214 -7.98 29.18 0.81
N THR A 215 -8.23 30.47 0.54
CA THR A 215 -7.48 31.27 -0.44
C THR A 215 -5.97 31.22 -0.22
N THR A 216 -5.52 31.20 1.05
CA THR A 216 -4.09 31.17 1.39
C THR A 216 -3.42 29.82 1.13
N GLU A 217 -4.19 28.75 1.01
CA GLU A 217 -3.70 27.39 0.78
C GLU A 217 -3.68 27.02 -0.70
N LYS A 218 -4.23 27.88 -1.57
CA LYS A 218 -4.27 27.62 -3.00
C LYS A 218 -2.89 27.36 -3.60
N GLY A 219 -1.88 28.08 -3.11
CA GLY A 219 -0.49 27.89 -3.50
C GLY A 219 0.03 26.49 -3.19
N PHE A 220 -0.34 25.91 -2.04
CA PHE A 220 0.07 24.54 -1.66
C PHE A 220 -0.48 23.50 -2.63
N ILE A 221 -1.76 23.62 -2.98
CA ILE A 221 -2.42 22.70 -3.91
C ILE A 221 -1.76 22.77 -5.28
N ILE A 222 -1.63 23.98 -5.85
CA ILE A 222 -1.02 24.14 -7.17
C ILE A 222 0.44 23.65 -7.18
N LYS A 223 1.18 23.86 -6.07
CA LYS A 223 2.54 23.35 -5.90
C LYS A 223 2.60 21.85 -6.09
N ARG A 224 1.63 21.08 -5.55
CA ARG A 224 1.62 19.62 -5.75
C ARG A 224 1.56 19.26 -7.22
N PHE A 225 0.72 19.91 -8.01
CA PHE A 225 0.65 19.62 -9.45
C PHE A 225 1.93 20.01 -10.19
N TYR A 226 2.56 21.13 -9.78
CA TYR A 226 3.87 21.51 -10.30
C TYR A 226 4.97 20.51 -9.93
N GLU A 227 5.02 20.05 -8.69
CA GLU A 227 6.00 19.05 -8.22
C GLU A 227 5.82 17.72 -8.94
N LEU A 228 4.59 17.34 -9.31
CA LEU A 228 4.37 16.15 -10.13
C LEU A 228 4.92 16.34 -11.55
N PHE A 229 4.71 17.52 -12.14
CA PHE A 229 5.30 17.86 -13.43
C PHE A 229 6.83 17.83 -13.38
N ASP A 230 7.43 18.43 -12.35
CA ASP A 230 8.88 18.44 -12.14
C ASP A 230 9.44 17.02 -11.98
N LEU A 231 8.76 16.18 -11.20
CA LEU A 231 9.08 14.76 -11.05
C LEU A 231 8.94 14.00 -12.38
N ALA A 232 7.89 14.25 -13.15
CA ALA A 232 7.70 13.63 -14.46
C ALA A 232 8.82 14.02 -15.45
N VAL A 233 9.24 15.29 -15.45
CA VAL A 233 10.33 15.78 -16.32
C VAL A 233 11.67 15.19 -15.88
N SER A 234 12.01 15.29 -14.60
CA SER A 234 13.32 14.93 -14.07
C SER A 234 13.57 13.43 -13.99
N GLN A 235 12.54 12.62 -13.65
CA GLN A 235 12.70 11.19 -13.39
C GLN A 235 12.09 10.31 -14.48
N TYR A 236 11.13 10.83 -15.25
CA TYR A 236 10.34 10.02 -16.21
C TYR A 236 10.40 10.58 -17.64
N ALA A 237 11.44 11.38 -17.94
CA ALA A 237 11.73 11.94 -19.25
C ALA A 237 10.52 12.65 -19.92
N TYR A 238 9.65 13.26 -19.12
CA TYR A 238 8.50 13.97 -19.65
C TYR A 238 8.93 15.22 -20.43
N PRO A 239 8.33 15.53 -21.60
CA PRO A 239 8.70 16.71 -22.37
C PRO A 239 8.40 18.02 -21.62
N MET A 240 9.43 18.82 -21.35
CA MET A 240 9.32 20.07 -20.58
C MET A 240 8.35 21.08 -21.19
N ASN A 241 8.20 21.08 -22.52
CA ASN A 241 7.28 21.96 -23.25
C ASN A 241 5.79 21.58 -23.10
N LYS A 242 5.46 20.41 -22.54
CA LYS A 242 4.07 19.92 -22.38
C LYS A 242 3.44 20.24 -21.03
N LYS A 243 4.00 21.20 -20.29
CA LYS A 243 3.51 21.67 -18.99
C LYS A 243 2.00 21.98 -18.94
N ASN A 244 1.44 22.53 -20.02
CA ASN A 244 0.01 22.85 -20.08
C ASN A 244 -0.90 21.62 -19.88
N ARG A 245 -0.43 20.40 -20.17
CA ARG A 245 -1.22 19.18 -19.87
C ARG A 245 -1.46 18.99 -18.38
N PHE A 246 -0.52 19.38 -17.51
CA PHE A 246 -0.71 19.31 -16.06
C PHE A 246 -1.63 20.41 -15.52
N ILE A 247 -1.64 21.56 -16.19
CA ILE A 247 -2.61 22.63 -15.89
C ILE A 247 -4.01 22.15 -16.26
N ASN A 248 -4.17 21.56 -17.45
CA ASN A 248 -5.44 21.02 -17.91
C ASN A 248 -5.92 19.86 -17.02
N LEU A 249 -5.03 18.94 -16.64
CA LEU A 249 -5.33 17.87 -15.68
C LEU A 249 -6.00 18.42 -14.41
N PHE A 250 -5.50 19.53 -13.90
CA PHE A 250 -6.06 20.18 -12.73
C PHE A 250 -7.44 20.78 -12.99
N THR A 251 -7.59 21.56 -14.07
CA THR A 251 -8.88 22.20 -14.41
C THR A 251 -9.96 21.20 -14.81
N ASP A 252 -9.57 20.06 -15.38
CA ASP A 252 -10.49 19.01 -15.83
C ASP A 252 -10.97 18.15 -14.64
N CYS A 253 -10.22 18.14 -13.53
CA CYS A 253 -10.53 17.36 -12.35
C CYS A 253 -11.20 18.13 -11.22
N PHE A 254 -11.05 19.46 -11.15
CA PHE A 254 -11.53 20.26 -10.01
C PHE A 254 -12.37 21.46 -10.43
N ASP A 255 -13.55 21.62 -9.82
CA ASP A 255 -14.56 22.61 -10.24
C ASP A 255 -14.44 23.99 -9.56
N ASN A 256 -13.68 24.06 -8.46
CA ASN A 256 -13.56 25.27 -7.65
C ASN A 256 -12.35 26.14 -8.00
N TRP A 257 -11.91 26.10 -9.26
CA TRP A 257 -10.70 26.77 -9.72
C TRP A 257 -10.90 27.50 -11.06
N ASP A 258 -10.34 28.70 -11.15
CA ASP A 258 -10.28 29.46 -12.40
C ASP A 258 -8.98 29.12 -13.15
N ALA A 259 -9.12 28.64 -14.38
CA ALA A 259 -8.03 28.36 -15.31
C ALA A 259 -7.01 29.50 -15.42
N LYS A 260 -7.45 30.77 -15.28
CA LYS A 260 -6.58 31.95 -15.35
C LYS A 260 -5.60 32.04 -14.17
N THR A 261 -5.96 31.49 -13.02
CA THR A 261 -5.16 31.64 -11.79
C THR A 261 -4.01 30.64 -11.72
N ILE A 262 -4.17 29.44 -12.28
CA ILE A 262 -3.22 28.33 -12.13
C ILE A 262 -1.84 28.59 -12.79
N PRO A 263 -1.74 29.13 -14.02
CA PRO A 263 -0.45 29.36 -14.68
C PRO A 263 0.49 30.28 -13.90
N THR A 264 -0.06 31.18 -13.08
CA THR A 264 0.75 32.14 -12.31
C THR A 264 1.54 31.45 -11.17
N PHE A 265 0.99 30.38 -10.60
CA PHE A 265 1.61 29.58 -9.53
C PHE A 265 2.45 28.41 -10.04
N PHE A 266 2.26 28.01 -11.29
CA PHE A 266 3.09 27.00 -11.96
C PHE A 266 4.45 27.58 -12.40
N LYS A 267 5.23 28.22 -11.52
CA LYS A 267 6.55 28.77 -11.85
C LYS A 267 7.61 28.33 -10.83
N PRO A 268 8.86 28.06 -11.25
CA PRO A 268 9.95 27.73 -10.33
C PRO A 268 10.11 28.80 -9.25
N GLY A 269 10.34 28.38 -7.99
CA GLY A 269 10.69 29.28 -6.89
C GLY A 269 9.58 30.19 -6.36
N ARG A 270 8.31 30.03 -6.79
CA ARG A 270 7.19 30.88 -6.32
C ARG A 270 6.59 30.46 -4.98
N THR A 271 6.90 29.27 -4.49
CA THR A 271 6.43 28.76 -3.20
C THR A 271 7.59 28.72 -2.21
N LYS A 272 7.52 29.57 -1.18
CA LYS A 272 8.60 29.82 -0.22
C LYS A 272 8.87 28.67 0.75
N GLU A 273 7.94 27.73 0.88
CA GLU A 273 8.04 26.66 1.87
C GLU A 273 8.45 25.33 1.23
N LYS A 274 9.55 24.77 1.74
CA LYS A 274 9.83 23.33 1.68
C LYS A 274 8.93 22.69 2.74
N TRP A 275 8.01 21.85 2.29
CA TRP A 275 6.97 21.24 3.11
C TRP A 275 7.20 19.73 3.17
#